data_AF-A0AAE0XD31-F1
#
_entry.id   AF-A0AAE0XD31-F1
#
_cell.length_a   1.000
_cell.length_b   1.000
_cell.length_c   1.000
_cell.angle_alpha   90.00
_cell.angle_beta   90.00
_cell.angle_gamma   90.00
#
_symmetry.space_group_name_H-M   'P 1'
#
loop_
_entity.id
_entity.type
_entity.pdbx_description
1 polymer ?
#
loop_
_entity_poly.entity_id
_entity_poly.type
_entity_poly.pdbx_seq_one_letter_code
_entity_poly.pdbx_strand_id
1 'polypeptide(L)'
;MPYHGLTPHLAPFLPYVEKANSSDLRRAWRMPDKLSRPIDLSTLHAWLRTCDAAHGDHCRANSNPLLTTTDNPNDHFPTWLVDVRRRCIVRVTSSPQIYVALSYVWGKAECISLTTATTPHLLVTNALSDTTTLPRTLRDAMDLVSALGLPFLWIDRLCIVQDDQAEKHAQIKAMGSIYAHAYFTLVAAQSHDASGPLASRPVMHIMSIDLLRTAWFSRGWTFQEFLFSPRKVVFHNNTLNWECHCASFHETQHLLPLPANVTTPSCTRPPGTDIEAYPNFHRYARLAALFTPRHLSFPEDVLDAFAGAAAAFARVFEGGLVTGLPAMVFDAALLWQPYHPLRRRKAVLVEEAEAVLPSWSWVSWQGEVHSETWASGWDYLGRFGEEEDGGRWVTASTVEWSHSRTVGGDRAPVRVAVDEFRRRDWGEVLPEGWRKVLDENGDGGYFVHDSLPGCEFRHPIPLGARLGHAFRSRYLHCRTRHAHFRVTSKPFRSFAGRCAVVVLEGEDGCFAGCLRLNDLEQDVRGSIGAEERYHLIELSSGSWSLPGWTKKGGLYEFYNVMWVEWRDGVASRLAVGRVDKRVWEETAVEEIDFTIG
;
A
#
# COMPACT_ATOMS: atom_id res chain seq x y z
N MET A 1 43.00 -3.68 5.19
CA MET A 1 42.84 -3.18 6.58
C MET A 1 41.34 -3.03 6.85
N PRO A 2 40.83 -3.39 8.04
CA PRO A 2 39.39 -3.37 8.34
C PRO A 2 38.94 -2.16 9.19
N TYR A 3 37.62 -1.87 9.17
CA TYR A 3 36.91 -0.82 9.92
C TYR A 3 37.25 0.64 9.51
N HIS A 4 36.37 1.64 9.67
CA HIS A 4 35.01 1.72 10.24
C HIS A 4 34.02 2.34 9.23
N GLY A 5 32.69 2.29 9.49
CA GLY A 5 31.75 3.24 8.84
C GLY A 5 30.41 2.73 8.29
N LEU A 6 29.95 1.49 8.54
CA LEU A 6 28.64 1.02 8.05
C LEU A 6 27.47 1.60 8.87
N THR A 7 26.79 2.61 8.34
CA THR A 7 25.52 3.16 8.86
C THR A 7 24.32 2.33 8.35
N PRO A 8 23.56 1.61 9.21
CA PRO A 8 22.55 0.64 8.77
C PRO A 8 21.15 1.28 8.58
N HIS A 9 21.02 2.28 7.71
CA HIS A 9 19.77 3.04 7.50
C HIS A 9 19.09 2.69 6.16
N LEU A 10 17.77 2.93 6.10
CA LEU A 10 16.89 2.80 4.92
C LEU A 10 16.70 1.40 4.30
N ALA A 11 15.88 0.54 4.95
CA ALA A 11 14.81 -0.27 4.29
C ALA A 11 14.21 -1.33 5.24
N PRO A 12 12.96 -1.19 5.74
CA PRO A 12 12.12 -2.36 5.93
C PRO A 12 11.80 -2.95 4.55
N PHE A 13 12.01 -4.26 4.38
CA PHE A 13 12.04 -4.98 3.11
C PHE A 13 11.07 -4.47 2.03
N LEU A 14 11.61 -3.97 0.91
CA LEU A 14 11.06 -4.04 -0.47
C LEU A 14 11.79 -3.25 -1.60
N PRO A 15 12.67 -2.23 -1.37
CA PRO A 15 13.09 -1.32 -2.45
C PRO A 15 14.14 -1.89 -3.44
N TYR A 16 14.46 -3.20 -3.38
CA TYR A 16 15.52 -3.81 -4.20
C TYR A 16 15.03 -4.95 -5.12
N VAL A 17 13.71 -5.14 -5.24
CA VAL A 17 13.14 -6.19 -6.11
C VAL A 17 13.19 -5.77 -7.59
N GLU A 18 13.06 -4.48 -7.89
CA GLU A 18 12.93 -3.96 -9.27
C GLU A 18 14.25 -3.95 -10.06
N LYS A 19 15.41 -3.92 -9.39
CA LYS A 19 16.75 -3.90 -10.04
C LYS A 19 17.42 -5.29 -10.14
N ALA A 20 16.78 -6.37 -9.69
CA ALA A 20 17.38 -7.71 -9.62
C ALA A 20 16.89 -8.68 -10.71
N ASN A 21 17.77 -9.07 -11.64
CA ASN A 21 17.44 -10.06 -12.66
C ASN A 21 17.16 -11.46 -12.06
N SER A 22 15.95 -11.97 -12.29
CA SER A 22 15.46 -13.23 -11.70
C SER A 22 16.18 -14.52 -12.16
N SER A 23 17.15 -14.40 -13.07
CA SER A 23 18.04 -15.46 -13.54
C SER A 23 19.11 -15.82 -12.51
N ASP A 24 19.77 -14.80 -11.93
CA ASP A 24 21.05 -15.01 -11.24
C ASP A 24 20.87 -15.60 -9.84
N LEU A 25 19.78 -15.21 -9.17
CA LEU A 25 19.36 -15.77 -7.87
C LEU A 25 19.12 -17.30 -7.91
N ARG A 26 18.82 -17.88 -9.09
CA ARG A 26 18.57 -19.32 -9.22
C ARG A 26 19.84 -20.17 -9.21
N ARG A 27 21.01 -19.58 -9.43
CA ARG A 27 22.26 -20.33 -9.69
C ARG A 27 23.10 -20.63 -8.45
N ALA A 28 22.72 -20.07 -7.29
CA ALA A 28 23.60 -19.96 -6.13
C ALA A 28 23.35 -20.96 -4.97
N TRP A 29 22.30 -21.79 -5.01
CA TRP A 29 21.97 -22.67 -3.86
C TRP A 29 21.46 -24.07 -4.26
N ARG A 30 21.87 -25.08 -3.49
CA ARG A 30 21.22 -26.39 -3.38
C ARG A 30 20.78 -26.56 -1.93
N MET A 31 19.54 -26.99 -1.69
CA MET A 31 19.09 -27.31 -0.32
C MET A 31 19.80 -28.56 0.21
N PRO A 32 20.24 -28.58 1.48
CA PRO A 32 20.49 -29.81 2.22
C PRO A 32 19.17 -30.52 2.53
N ASP A 33 19.12 -31.84 2.38
CA ASP A 33 17.93 -32.63 2.72
C ASP A 33 17.63 -32.64 4.22
N LYS A 34 16.34 -32.44 4.55
CA LYS A 34 15.68 -32.72 5.85
C LYS A 34 16.28 -32.05 7.10
N LEU A 35 15.70 -30.90 7.48
CA LEU A 35 15.92 -30.25 8.79
C LEU A 35 14.59 -29.98 9.52
N SER A 36 14.05 -31.01 10.18
CA SER A 36 12.90 -30.90 11.09
C SER A 36 13.37 -30.79 12.55
N ARG A 37 13.22 -29.61 13.17
CA ARG A 37 13.41 -29.38 14.61
C ARG A 37 12.20 -28.62 15.17
N PRO A 38 11.84 -28.80 16.45
CA PRO A 38 10.78 -28.02 17.10
C PRO A 38 11.21 -26.56 17.32
N ILE A 39 10.21 -25.70 17.54
CA ILE A 39 10.38 -24.26 17.83
C ILE A 39 11.02 -24.09 19.21
N ASP A 40 12.05 -23.26 19.31
CA ASP A 40 12.65 -22.89 20.59
C ASP A 40 11.94 -21.70 21.23
N LEU A 41 11.18 -21.98 22.29
CA LEU A 41 10.48 -20.98 23.09
C LEU A 41 11.45 -20.07 23.87
N SER A 42 12.70 -20.47 24.11
CA SER A 42 13.68 -19.62 24.81
C SER A 42 14.19 -18.49 23.92
N THR A 43 14.45 -18.76 22.63
CA THR A 43 14.74 -17.74 21.61
C THR A 43 13.59 -16.73 21.47
N LEU A 44 12.33 -17.17 21.41
CA LEU A 44 11.18 -16.25 21.30
C LEU A 44 11.02 -15.38 22.56
N HIS A 45 11.17 -15.96 23.76
CA HIS A 45 11.21 -15.19 25.01
C HIS A 45 12.38 -14.18 25.04
N ALA A 46 13.54 -14.54 24.48
CA ALA A 46 14.69 -13.64 24.41
C ALA A 46 14.42 -12.43 23.50
N TRP A 47 13.86 -12.63 22.31
CA TRP A 47 13.51 -11.53 21.40
C TRP A 47 12.44 -10.59 21.97
N LEU A 48 11.40 -11.15 22.62
CA LEU A 48 10.39 -10.37 23.33
C LEU A 48 11.02 -9.48 24.40
N ARG A 49 11.80 -10.09 25.32
CA ARG A 49 12.48 -9.35 26.40
C ARG A 49 13.47 -8.30 25.89
N THR A 50 14.22 -8.61 24.83
CA THR A 50 15.13 -7.64 24.19
C THR A 50 14.36 -6.47 23.60
N CYS A 51 13.24 -6.72 22.91
CA CYS A 51 12.39 -5.66 22.36
C CYS A 51 11.77 -4.79 23.46
N ASP A 52 11.24 -5.41 24.53
CA ASP A 52 10.69 -4.68 25.67
C ASP A 52 11.75 -3.82 26.36
N ALA A 53 12.93 -4.37 26.65
CA ALA A 53 13.98 -3.70 27.41
C ALA A 53 14.71 -2.62 26.60
N ALA A 54 15.01 -2.86 25.32
CA ALA A 54 15.80 -1.95 24.49
C ALA A 54 14.97 -0.91 23.72
N HIS A 55 13.71 -1.21 23.38
CA HIS A 55 12.86 -0.31 22.59
C HIS A 55 11.75 0.35 23.41
N GLY A 56 11.46 -0.14 24.64
CA GLY A 56 10.56 0.53 25.58
C GLY A 56 9.19 0.87 24.97
N ASP A 57 8.69 2.06 25.29
CA ASP A 57 7.36 2.52 24.85
C ASP A 57 7.24 2.66 23.34
N HIS A 58 8.31 2.98 22.60
CA HIS A 58 8.29 3.07 21.13
C HIS A 58 7.80 1.77 20.47
N CYS A 59 8.09 0.60 21.06
CA CYS A 59 7.57 -0.68 20.59
C CYS A 59 6.47 -1.28 21.49
N ARG A 60 6.12 -0.69 22.64
CA ARG A 60 5.08 -1.22 23.56
C ARG A 60 3.80 -0.36 23.55
N ALA A 61 3.95 0.96 23.61
CA ALA A 61 2.88 1.91 23.60
C ALA A 61 2.55 2.27 22.15
N ASN A 62 1.40 1.79 21.66
CA ASN A 62 0.92 2.09 20.33
C ASN A 62 0.38 3.53 20.24
N SER A 63 1.26 4.53 20.38
CA SER A 63 0.94 5.96 20.22
C SER A 63 0.75 6.35 18.75
N ASN A 64 0.19 5.45 17.94
CA ASN A 64 -0.09 5.70 16.53
C ASN A 64 -1.26 6.69 16.42
N PRO A 65 -1.06 7.92 15.88
CA PRO A 65 -2.09 8.96 15.87
C PRO A 65 -3.36 8.60 15.08
N LEU A 66 -3.34 7.50 14.32
CA LEU A 66 -4.47 7.01 13.52
C LEU A 66 -5.52 6.23 14.28
N LEU A 67 -5.13 5.62 15.39
CA LEU A 67 -5.93 4.61 16.07
C LEU A 67 -6.39 5.15 17.43
N THR A 68 -6.61 6.46 17.45
CA THR A 68 -6.93 7.33 18.59
C THR A 68 -7.98 8.39 18.25
N THR A 69 -8.65 8.28 17.09
CA THR A 69 -9.63 9.27 16.58
C THR A 69 -11.04 8.71 16.41
N THR A 70 -11.50 7.88 17.34
CA THR A 70 -12.93 7.76 17.67
C THR A 70 -13.16 8.36 19.05
N ASP A 71 -14.21 9.16 19.22
CA ASP A 71 -14.51 9.84 20.49
C ASP A 71 -14.81 8.87 21.66
N ASN A 72 -15.04 7.59 21.35
CA ASN A 72 -15.14 6.49 22.30
C ASN A 72 -13.83 5.66 22.30
N PRO A 73 -13.09 5.56 23.43
CA PRO A 73 -11.88 4.75 23.52
C PRO A 73 -12.15 3.23 23.49
N ASN A 74 -13.40 2.78 23.58
CA ASN A 74 -13.74 1.36 23.45
C ASN A 74 -13.79 0.87 21.99
N ASP A 75 -13.98 1.76 21.01
CA ASP A 75 -14.05 1.39 19.58
C ASP A 75 -12.68 0.94 19.02
N HIS A 76 -11.61 1.15 19.80
CA HIS A 76 -10.23 0.79 19.46
C HIS A 76 -9.83 -0.64 19.85
N PHE A 77 -10.65 -1.34 20.64
CA PHE A 77 -10.34 -2.67 21.19
C PHE A 77 -11.32 -3.73 20.68
N PRO A 78 -10.92 -5.02 20.65
CA PRO A 78 -11.83 -6.09 20.24
C PRO A 78 -12.93 -6.35 21.28
N THR A 79 -14.16 -6.64 20.84
CA THR A 79 -15.28 -6.97 21.77
C THR A 79 -15.00 -8.23 22.58
N TRP A 80 -14.31 -9.20 21.97
CA TRP A 80 -14.09 -10.55 22.48
C TRP A 80 -12.61 -10.93 22.37
N LEU A 81 -12.16 -11.77 23.30
CA LEU A 81 -10.84 -12.41 23.30
C LEU A 81 -10.97 -13.89 23.65
N VAL A 82 -10.03 -14.73 23.21
CA VAL A 82 -9.88 -16.10 23.71
C VAL A 82 -8.99 -16.09 24.94
N ASP A 83 -9.52 -16.55 26.08
CA ASP A 83 -8.68 -16.90 27.24
C ASP A 83 -8.02 -18.25 26.94
N VAL A 84 -6.71 -18.23 26.70
CA VAL A 84 -5.96 -19.43 26.28
C VAL A 84 -5.79 -20.44 27.41
N ARG A 85 -5.93 -20.01 28.67
CA ARG A 85 -5.78 -20.86 29.86
C ARG A 85 -7.10 -21.56 30.20
N ARG A 86 -8.23 -20.86 30.02
CA ARG A 86 -9.59 -21.39 30.20
C ARG A 86 -10.15 -22.06 28.96
N ARG A 87 -9.52 -21.86 27.79
CA ARG A 87 -9.95 -22.32 26.46
C ARG A 87 -11.44 -22.02 26.21
N CYS A 88 -11.79 -20.75 26.34
CA CYS A 88 -13.12 -20.19 26.09
C CYS A 88 -13.00 -18.75 25.58
N ILE A 89 -14.07 -18.19 25.02
CA ILE A 89 -14.12 -16.74 24.76
C ILE A 89 -14.44 -15.99 26.05
N VAL A 90 -14.00 -14.75 26.14
CA VAL A 90 -14.33 -13.77 27.18
C VAL A 90 -14.66 -12.43 26.52
N ARG A 91 -15.63 -11.71 27.07
CA ARG A 91 -15.93 -10.34 26.62
C ARG A 91 -14.94 -9.37 27.26
N VAL A 92 -14.44 -8.39 26.50
CA VAL A 92 -13.61 -7.32 27.05
C VAL A 92 -14.49 -6.37 27.86
N THR A 93 -14.27 -6.31 29.16
CA THR A 93 -15.04 -5.48 30.13
C THR A 93 -14.26 -4.30 30.68
N SER A 94 -12.95 -4.23 30.43
CA SER A 94 -12.04 -3.17 30.89
C SER A 94 -10.79 -3.17 30.03
N SER A 95 -10.38 -2.00 29.54
CA SER A 95 -9.16 -1.76 28.78
C SER A 95 -8.07 -1.09 29.65
N PRO A 96 -6.78 -1.20 29.28
CA PRO A 96 -6.22 -2.08 28.25
C PRO A 96 -6.08 -3.54 28.75
N GLN A 97 -6.12 -4.50 27.82
CA GLN A 97 -5.76 -5.90 28.09
C GLN A 97 -4.58 -6.32 27.20
N ILE A 98 -3.68 -7.15 27.73
CA ILE A 98 -2.55 -7.68 26.97
C ILE A 98 -3.02 -8.93 26.20
N TYR A 99 -3.17 -8.81 24.89
CA TYR A 99 -3.50 -9.92 23.99
C TYR A 99 -2.52 -10.03 22.83
N VAL A 100 -2.38 -11.24 22.30
CA VAL A 100 -1.69 -11.53 21.03
C VAL A 100 -2.75 -11.58 19.93
N ALA A 101 -2.47 -11.10 18.71
CA ALA A 101 -3.36 -11.30 17.56
C ALA A 101 -2.88 -12.47 16.69
N LEU A 102 -3.81 -13.21 16.07
CA LEU A 102 -3.49 -14.21 15.05
C LEU A 102 -3.81 -13.69 13.65
N SER A 103 -2.94 -13.96 12.69
CA SER A 103 -3.07 -13.64 11.27
C SER A 103 -2.81 -14.91 10.46
N TYR A 104 -3.81 -15.38 9.70
CA TYR A 104 -3.78 -16.70 9.06
C TYR A 104 -4.68 -16.81 7.82
N VAL A 105 -4.57 -17.91 7.08
CA VAL A 105 -5.45 -18.22 5.95
C VAL A 105 -6.66 -19.02 6.43
N TRP A 106 -7.85 -18.50 6.16
CA TRP A 106 -9.11 -19.24 6.37
C TRP A 106 -9.17 -20.43 5.42
N GLY A 107 -8.88 -21.63 5.95
CA GLY A 107 -8.99 -22.88 5.19
C GLY A 107 -10.44 -23.26 4.89
N LYS A 108 -10.62 -24.18 3.93
CA LYS A 108 -11.94 -24.61 3.41
C LYS A 108 -12.73 -25.53 4.34
N ALA A 109 -12.13 -26.02 5.42
CA ALA A 109 -12.80 -26.89 6.37
C ALA A 109 -13.82 -26.10 7.22
N GLU A 110 -15.01 -26.68 7.42
CA GLU A 110 -15.93 -26.22 8.45
C GLU A 110 -15.23 -26.25 9.81
N CYS A 111 -15.37 -25.17 10.58
CA CYS A 111 -14.83 -25.11 11.93
C CYS A 111 -15.63 -24.15 12.79
N ILE A 112 -15.52 -24.34 14.11
CA ILE A 112 -16.19 -23.51 15.09
C ILE A 112 -15.87 -22.02 14.87
N SER A 113 -16.92 -21.20 14.87
CA SER A 113 -16.89 -19.76 14.59
C SER A 113 -17.82 -19.06 15.58
N LEU A 114 -17.52 -17.82 15.94
CA LEU A 114 -18.36 -17.02 16.82
C LEU A 114 -19.61 -16.55 16.07
N THR A 115 -20.78 -16.96 16.55
CA THR A 115 -22.09 -16.48 16.08
C THR A 115 -23.00 -16.23 17.27
N THR A 116 -24.14 -15.56 17.05
CA THR A 116 -25.18 -15.37 18.08
C THR A 116 -25.58 -16.70 18.73
N ALA A 117 -25.63 -17.78 17.94
CA ALA A 117 -25.98 -19.13 18.40
C ALA A 117 -24.84 -19.86 19.13
N THR A 118 -23.57 -19.69 18.74
CA THR A 118 -22.43 -20.37 19.40
C THR A 118 -21.90 -19.63 20.62
N THR A 119 -22.14 -18.32 20.73
CA THR A 119 -21.66 -17.47 21.84
C THR A 119 -21.92 -18.06 23.24
N PRO A 120 -23.14 -18.55 23.58
CA PRO A 120 -23.41 -19.09 24.91
C PRO A 120 -22.61 -20.35 25.24
N HIS A 121 -22.29 -21.18 24.24
CA HIS A 121 -21.45 -22.36 24.41
C HIS A 121 -19.97 -21.97 24.52
N LEU A 122 -19.49 -21.06 23.65
CA LEU A 122 -18.10 -20.62 23.59
C LEU A 122 -17.63 -19.90 24.87
N LEU A 123 -18.55 -19.32 25.64
CA LEU A 123 -18.31 -18.73 26.97
C LEU A 123 -17.96 -19.77 28.06
N VAL A 124 -18.25 -21.04 27.85
CA VAL A 124 -18.01 -22.10 28.84
C VAL A 124 -16.53 -22.47 28.87
N THR A 125 -15.92 -22.53 30.05
CA THR A 125 -14.54 -23.00 30.24
C THR A 125 -14.34 -24.38 29.59
N ASN A 126 -13.30 -24.54 28.78
CA ASN A 126 -13.00 -25.69 27.90
C ASN A 126 -13.85 -25.86 26.64
N ALA A 127 -14.72 -24.92 26.26
CA ALA A 127 -15.48 -24.98 25.00
C ALA A 127 -14.59 -25.03 23.73
N LEU A 128 -13.34 -24.56 23.83
CA LEU A 128 -12.31 -24.60 22.77
C LEU A 128 -11.27 -25.73 23.00
N SER A 129 -11.57 -26.73 23.84
CA SER A 129 -10.66 -27.88 24.08
C SER A 129 -10.90 -29.06 23.13
N ASP A 130 -11.99 -29.05 22.35
CA ASP A 130 -12.23 -30.09 21.33
C ASP A 130 -11.29 -29.95 20.13
N THR A 131 -10.60 -31.04 19.78
CA THR A 131 -9.63 -31.08 18.68
C THR A 131 -10.24 -31.48 17.33
N THR A 132 -11.54 -31.82 17.29
CA THR A 132 -12.26 -32.15 16.05
C THR A 132 -12.84 -30.90 15.39
N THR A 133 -13.43 -29.97 16.15
CA THR A 133 -14.03 -28.73 15.63
C THR A 133 -13.10 -27.52 15.55
N LEU A 134 -12.01 -27.50 16.32
CA LEU A 134 -11.04 -26.38 16.35
C LEU A 134 -9.79 -26.68 15.48
N PRO A 135 -9.53 -25.94 14.38
CA PRO A 135 -8.42 -26.24 13.47
C PRO A 135 -7.05 -26.15 14.12
N ARG A 136 -6.10 -26.94 13.59
CA ARG A 136 -4.76 -27.05 14.17
C ARG A 136 -4.06 -25.70 14.32
N THR A 137 -4.11 -24.81 13.32
CA THR A 137 -3.46 -23.49 13.41
C THR A 137 -3.97 -22.66 14.58
N LEU A 138 -5.23 -22.81 14.99
CA LEU A 138 -5.79 -22.11 16.14
C LEU A 138 -5.32 -22.73 17.47
N ARG A 139 -5.25 -24.08 17.53
CA ARG A 139 -4.74 -24.81 18.71
C ARG A 139 -3.25 -24.55 18.96
N ASP A 140 -2.42 -24.73 17.93
CA ASP A 140 -0.98 -24.49 18.00
C ASP A 140 -0.69 -23.02 18.41
N ALA A 141 -1.53 -22.06 18.00
CA ALA A 141 -1.45 -20.67 18.45
C ALA A 141 -1.89 -20.46 19.91
N MET A 142 -3.02 -21.02 20.35
CA MET A 142 -3.47 -20.94 21.75
C MET A 142 -2.45 -21.53 22.72
N ASP A 143 -1.91 -22.72 22.39
CA ASP A 143 -0.92 -23.42 23.21
C ASP A 143 0.41 -22.65 23.25
N LEU A 144 0.83 -22.04 22.12
CA LEU A 144 2.01 -21.16 22.07
C LEU A 144 1.84 -19.90 22.95
N VAL A 145 0.70 -19.21 22.87
CA VAL A 145 0.44 -18.01 23.69
C VAL A 145 0.39 -18.38 25.17
N SER A 146 -0.21 -19.52 25.53
CA SER A 146 -0.21 -20.03 26.89
C SER A 146 1.21 -20.42 27.37
N ALA A 147 2.05 -20.99 26.50
CA ALA A 147 3.43 -21.35 26.82
C ALA A 147 4.38 -20.14 26.94
N LEU A 148 4.03 -19.00 26.31
CA LEU A 148 4.63 -17.68 26.54
C LEU A 148 4.09 -16.99 27.81
N GLY A 149 3.20 -17.65 28.56
CA GLY A 149 2.61 -17.14 29.80
C GLY A 149 1.52 -16.07 29.61
N LEU A 150 1.20 -15.70 28.38
CA LEU A 150 0.25 -14.63 28.06
C LEU A 150 -1.21 -15.08 28.26
N PRO A 151 -2.14 -14.17 28.62
CA PRO A 151 -3.49 -14.56 29.01
C PRO A 151 -4.47 -14.70 27.83
N PHE A 152 -4.34 -13.85 26.81
CA PHE A 152 -5.35 -13.67 25.78
C PHE A 152 -4.81 -13.74 24.35
N LEU A 153 -5.63 -14.30 23.46
CA LEU A 153 -5.40 -14.38 22.02
C LEU A 153 -6.64 -13.88 21.28
N TRP A 154 -6.44 -13.02 20.28
CA TRP A 154 -7.49 -12.57 19.36
C TRP A 154 -7.41 -13.35 18.04
N ILE A 155 -8.56 -13.88 17.60
CA ILE A 155 -8.71 -14.63 16.35
C ILE A 155 -10.00 -14.14 15.70
N ASP A 156 -9.92 -13.56 14.50
CA ASP A 156 -11.07 -13.00 13.76
C ASP A 156 -12.33 -13.89 13.79
N ARG A 157 -12.18 -15.18 13.49
CA ARG A 157 -13.25 -16.20 13.45
C ARG A 157 -13.89 -16.49 14.82
N LEU A 158 -13.19 -16.25 15.93
CA LEU A 158 -13.64 -16.54 17.30
C LEU A 158 -13.89 -15.28 18.14
N CYS A 159 -13.52 -14.10 17.63
CA CYS A 159 -13.59 -12.82 18.34
C CYS A 159 -14.44 -11.75 17.63
N ILE A 160 -14.93 -12.04 16.41
CA ILE A 160 -15.94 -11.23 15.72
C ILE A 160 -17.19 -12.12 15.53
N VAL A 161 -18.36 -11.62 15.94
CA VAL A 161 -19.65 -12.27 15.68
C VAL A 161 -19.92 -12.26 14.17
N GLN A 162 -20.03 -13.44 13.56
CA GLN A 162 -19.98 -13.59 12.09
C GLN A 162 -21.32 -13.37 11.37
N ASP A 163 -22.43 -13.53 12.08
CA ASP A 163 -23.82 -13.43 11.63
C ASP A 163 -24.44 -12.04 11.87
N ASP A 164 -24.11 -11.37 12.98
CA ASP A 164 -24.47 -9.97 13.21
C ASP A 164 -23.68 -9.04 12.26
N GLN A 165 -24.37 -8.47 11.27
CA GLN A 165 -23.73 -7.58 10.30
C GLN A 165 -23.25 -6.26 10.91
N ALA A 166 -23.92 -5.73 11.94
CA ALA A 166 -23.55 -4.45 12.54
C ALA A 166 -22.28 -4.59 13.39
N GLU A 167 -22.20 -5.60 14.28
CA GLU A 167 -20.98 -5.87 15.05
C GLU A 167 -19.81 -6.25 14.13
N LYS A 168 -20.08 -7.08 13.10
CA LYS A 168 -19.08 -7.47 12.10
C LYS A 168 -18.50 -6.27 11.34
N HIS A 169 -19.34 -5.37 10.81
CA HIS A 169 -18.86 -4.17 10.11
C HIS A 169 -18.14 -3.19 11.06
N ALA A 170 -18.51 -3.13 12.34
CA ALA A 170 -17.79 -2.34 13.34
C ALA A 170 -16.38 -2.92 13.60
N GLN A 171 -16.27 -4.23 13.87
CA GLN A 171 -14.99 -4.89 14.10
C GLN A 171 -14.09 -4.89 12.84
N ILE A 172 -14.67 -5.01 11.63
CA ILE A 172 -13.93 -4.85 10.36
C ILE A 172 -13.29 -3.46 10.25
N LYS A 173 -14.03 -2.38 10.58
CA LYS A 173 -13.47 -1.02 10.63
C LYS A 173 -12.40 -0.86 11.71
N ALA A 174 -12.55 -1.58 12.83
CA ALA A 174 -11.57 -1.60 13.91
C ALA A 174 -10.33 -2.48 13.66
N MET A 175 -10.26 -3.27 12.57
CA MET A 175 -9.16 -4.21 12.29
C MET A 175 -7.76 -3.59 12.45
N GLY A 176 -7.51 -2.42 11.85
CA GLY A 176 -6.22 -1.73 12.00
C GLY A 176 -5.88 -1.39 13.45
N SER A 177 -6.90 -1.05 14.25
CA SER A 177 -6.74 -0.81 15.70
C SER A 177 -6.45 -2.08 16.47
N ILE A 178 -7.17 -3.17 16.18
CA ILE A 178 -7.03 -4.45 16.88
C ILE A 178 -5.63 -5.04 16.65
N TYR A 179 -5.08 -4.96 15.44
CA TYR A 179 -3.72 -5.44 15.17
C TYR A 179 -2.62 -4.52 15.70
N ALA A 180 -2.85 -3.21 15.82
CA ALA A 180 -1.85 -2.30 16.36
C ALA A 180 -1.78 -2.30 17.90
N HIS A 181 -2.90 -2.52 18.58
CA HIS A 181 -2.96 -2.67 20.03
C HIS A 181 -2.61 -4.09 20.52
N ALA A 182 -2.37 -5.04 19.60
CA ALA A 182 -1.87 -6.37 19.94
C ALA A 182 -0.42 -6.30 20.45
N TYR A 183 -0.13 -7.03 21.54
CA TYR A 183 1.21 -7.11 22.13
C TYR A 183 2.26 -7.69 21.16
N PHE A 184 1.82 -8.58 20.28
CA PHE A 184 2.39 -8.85 18.97
C PHE A 184 1.38 -9.67 18.14
N THR A 185 1.68 -9.85 16.86
CA THR A 185 0.87 -10.66 15.94
C THR A 185 1.59 -11.93 15.53
N LEU A 186 0.97 -13.09 15.80
CA LEU A 186 1.35 -14.38 15.23
C LEU A 186 0.91 -14.43 13.77
N VAL A 187 1.85 -14.64 12.84
CA VAL A 187 1.55 -14.74 11.39
C VAL A 187 1.83 -16.17 10.91
N ALA A 188 0.78 -16.91 10.55
CA ALA A 188 0.84 -18.29 10.09
C ALA A 188 0.89 -18.39 8.55
N ALA A 189 1.94 -17.81 7.94
CA ALA A 189 2.03 -17.61 6.49
C ALA A 189 2.29 -18.90 5.68
N GLN A 190 2.76 -19.98 6.33
CA GLN A 190 3.17 -21.24 5.68
C GLN A 190 2.00 -22.19 5.31
N SER A 191 0.75 -21.71 5.33
CA SER A 191 -0.43 -22.58 5.23
C SER A 191 -1.34 -22.25 4.02
N HIS A 192 -1.67 -23.28 3.24
CA HIS A 192 -2.71 -23.19 2.19
C HIS A 192 -4.13 -23.38 2.76
N ASP A 193 -4.24 -24.01 3.93
CA ASP A 193 -5.44 -24.19 4.74
C ASP A 193 -5.06 -24.14 6.23
N ALA A 194 -5.99 -23.79 7.14
CA ALA A 194 -5.81 -23.67 8.60
C ALA A 194 -5.50 -25.00 9.36
N SER A 195 -5.00 -26.00 8.64
CA SER A 195 -4.55 -27.32 9.10
C SER A 195 -3.03 -27.51 9.01
N GLY A 196 -2.31 -26.60 8.33
CA GLY A 196 -0.87 -26.71 8.09
C GLY A 196 0.00 -26.59 9.36
N PRO A 197 1.09 -27.37 9.48
CA PRO A 197 2.04 -27.24 10.58
C PRO A 197 2.93 -26.01 10.42
N LEU A 198 3.41 -25.48 11.56
CA LEU A 198 4.45 -24.45 11.63
C LEU A 198 5.87 -25.08 11.45
N ALA A 199 6.05 -26.00 10.47
CA ALA A 199 7.21 -26.92 10.32
C ALA A 199 7.69 -27.15 8.82
N SER A 200 9.03 -27.18 8.52
CA SER A 200 9.80 -27.13 7.22
C SER A 200 10.52 -25.77 6.82
N ARG A 201 11.87 -25.70 6.55
CA ARG A 201 12.82 -24.49 6.38
C ARG A 201 12.96 -23.84 4.95
N PRO A 202 13.53 -22.60 4.64
CA PRO A 202 14.81 -21.92 5.05
C PRO A 202 14.84 -20.35 5.28
N VAL A 203 15.66 -19.46 4.61
CA VAL A 203 16.35 -18.24 5.21
C VAL A 203 16.08 -16.78 4.66
N MET A 204 16.13 -15.77 5.56
CA MET A 204 15.81 -14.30 5.48
C MET A 204 15.62 -13.53 4.15
N HIS A 205 16.67 -13.11 3.43
CA HIS A 205 16.45 -12.15 2.31
C HIS A 205 15.66 -12.78 1.16
N ILE A 206 15.82 -14.09 0.97
CA ILE A 206 14.98 -14.91 0.11
C ILE A 206 13.60 -15.09 0.75
N MET A 207 13.50 -15.32 2.07
CA MET A 207 12.20 -15.42 2.76
C MET A 207 11.31 -14.20 2.61
N SER A 208 11.82 -12.97 2.49
CA SER A 208 10.95 -11.82 2.24
C SER A 208 10.33 -11.91 0.85
N ILE A 209 11.12 -12.26 -0.18
CA ILE A 209 10.61 -12.51 -1.55
C ILE A 209 9.66 -13.72 -1.59
N ASP A 210 9.93 -14.77 -0.81
CA ASP A 210 9.06 -15.94 -0.72
C ASP A 210 7.81 -15.69 0.15
N LEU A 211 7.88 -14.78 1.14
CA LEU A 211 6.72 -14.35 1.93
C LEU A 211 5.71 -13.64 1.02
N LEU A 212 6.18 -12.78 0.10
CA LEU A 212 5.34 -12.18 -0.96
C LEU A 212 4.61 -13.23 -1.81
N ARG A 213 5.17 -14.44 -1.94
CA ARG A 213 4.62 -15.56 -2.72
C ARG A 213 3.66 -16.46 -1.93
N THR A 214 3.51 -16.25 -0.61
CA THR A 214 2.63 -17.10 0.21
C THR A 214 1.15 -16.91 -0.11
N ALA A 215 0.37 -17.97 0.11
CA ALA A 215 -1.10 -17.90 0.12
C ALA A 215 -1.64 -16.89 1.16
N TRP A 216 -0.85 -16.58 2.19
CA TRP A 216 -1.19 -15.58 3.20
C TRP A 216 -0.95 -14.14 2.72
N PHE A 217 0.23 -13.79 2.22
CA PHE A 217 0.54 -12.42 1.77
C PHE A 217 -0.26 -12.03 0.51
N SER A 218 -0.66 -13.01 -0.30
CA SER A 218 -1.48 -12.77 -1.49
C SER A 218 -2.97 -12.48 -1.19
N ARG A 219 -3.44 -12.54 0.08
CA ARG A 219 -4.78 -12.07 0.50
C ARG A 219 -4.79 -10.55 0.72
N GLY A 220 -5.92 -9.90 0.45
CA GLY A 220 -6.10 -8.46 0.64
C GLY A 220 -6.12 -8.06 2.13
N TRP A 221 -6.97 -8.69 2.93
CA TRP A 221 -7.13 -8.40 4.36
C TRP A 221 -5.82 -8.47 5.16
N THR A 222 -4.94 -9.42 4.84
CA THR A 222 -3.63 -9.60 5.50
C THR A 222 -2.66 -8.43 5.28
N PHE A 223 -3.00 -7.47 4.41
CA PHE A 223 -2.27 -6.22 4.26
C PHE A 223 -2.39 -5.36 5.53
N GLN A 224 -3.59 -5.16 6.06
CA GLN A 224 -3.78 -4.40 7.30
C GLN A 224 -3.22 -5.17 8.50
N GLU A 225 -3.40 -6.49 8.54
CA GLU A 225 -2.84 -7.37 9.57
C GLU A 225 -1.31 -7.24 9.64
N PHE A 226 -0.62 -7.25 8.48
CA PHE A 226 0.85 -7.09 8.42
C PHE A 226 1.32 -5.65 8.67
N LEU A 227 0.63 -4.67 8.09
CA LEU A 227 0.99 -3.26 8.14
C LEU A 227 0.88 -2.73 9.57
N PHE A 228 -0.28 -2.89 10.21
CA PHE A 228 -0.57 -2.26 11.51
C PHE A 228 0.07 -2.94 12.71
N SER A 229 0.51 -4.20 12.59
CA SER A 229 1.17 -4.92 13.68
C SER A 229 2.57 -4.34 14.00
N PRO A 230 2.78 -3.68 15.16
CA PRO A 230 4.07 -3.06 15.53
C PRO A 230 5.15 -4.10 15.85
N ARG A 231 4.70 -5.32 16.19
CA ARG A 231 5.49 -6.51 16.53
C ARG A 231 4.86 -7.71 15.86
N LYS A 232 5.65 -8.52 15.16
CA LYS A 232 5.19 -9.69 14.40
C LYS A 232 6.10 -10.89 14.66
N VAL A 233 5.49 -12.06 14.80
CA VAL A 233 6.14 -13.37 14.88
C VAL A 233 5.71 -14.15 13.66
N VAL A 234 6.54 -14.16 12.62
CA VAL A 234 6.20 -14.74 11.31
C VAL A 234 6.72 -16.17 11.21
N PHE A 235 5.78 -17.12 11.10
CA PHE A 235 6.02 -18.51 10.75
C PHE A 235 5.87 -18.67 9.23
N HIS A 236 7.01 -18.67 8.55
CA HIS A 236 7.09 -18.82 7.10
C HIS A 236 8.35 -19.61 6.78
N ASN A 237 8.23 -20.69 6.00
CA ASN A 237 9.33 -21.61 5.73
C ASN A 237 10.11 -21.95 7.02
N ASN A 238 9.37 -22.37 8.05
CA ASN A 238 9.73 -22.54 9.46
C ASN A 238 10.07 -21.29 10.21
N THR A 239 10.98 -20.56 9.61
CA THR A 239 12.03 -19.89 10.33
C THR A 239 11.38 -18.80 11.11
N LEU A 240 11.47 -18.90 12.44
CA LEU A 240 10.82 -17.96 13.31
C LEU A 240 11.44 -16.59 13.04
N ASN A 241 10.64 -15.63 12.59
CA ASN A 241 11.06 -14.24 12.42
C ASN A 241 10.38 -13.42 13.50
N TRP A 242 11.18 -12.67 14.26
CA TRP A 242 10.70 -11.49 14.94
C TRP A 242 10.84 -10.30 14.00
N GLU A 243 9.79 -9.51 13.83
CA GLU A 243 9.87 -8.17 13.26
C GLU A 243 9.20 -7.20 14.22
N CYS A 244 9.96 -6.25 14.75
CA CYS A 244 9.44 -5.02 15.33
C CYS A 244 10.04 -3.84 14.58
N HIS A 245 9.55 -2.62 14.79
CA HIS A 245 10.05 -1.49 13.98
C HIS A 245 11.57 -1.28 14.08
N CYS A 246 12.16 -1.43 15.27
CA CYS A 246 13.58 -1.20 15.50
C CYS A 246 14.49 -2.33 15.01
N ALA A 247 13.98 -3.56 14.94
CA ALA A 247 14.80 -4.74 14.70
C ALA A 247 14.01 -5.93 14.12
N SER A 248 14.63 -6.61 13.16
CA SER A 248 14.23 -7.94 12.70
C SER A 248 15.24 -8.98 13.22
N PHE A 249 14.75 -10.08 13.79
CA PHE A 249 15.56 -11.24 14.19
C PHE A 249 15.03 -12.51 13.53
N HIS A 250 15.91 -13.48 13.27
CA HIS A 250 15.59 -14.75 12.61
C HIS A 250 16.28 -15.92 13.31
N GLU A 251 15.62 -17.06 13.43
CA GLU A 251 16.04 -18.19 14.28
C GLU A 251 17.45 -18.77 14.02
N THR A 252 18.03 -18.58 12.83
CA THR A 252 19.41 -19.01 12.54
C THR A 252 20.46 -17.93 12.78
N GLN A 253 20.07 -16.71 13.14
CA GLN A 253 21.00 -15.74 13.68
C GLN A 253 21.34 -16.17 15.10
N HIS A 254 22.54 -16.74 15.28
CA HIS A 254 23.13 -16.78 16.60
C HIS A 254 23.17 -15.35 17.12
N LEU A 255 22.40 -15.09 18.18
CA LEU A 255 22.43 -13.82 18.90
C LEU A 255 23.84 -13.65 19.47
N LEU A 256 24.72 -12.96 18.73
CA LEU A 256 25.96 -12.44 19.28
C LEU A 256 25.55 -11.58 20.48
N PRO A 257 25.99 -11.90 21.70
CA PRO A 257 25.59 -11.12 22.87
C PRO A 257 26.09 -9.69 22.66
N LEU A 258 25.14 -8.76 22.58
CA LEU A 258 25.46 -7.33 22.52
C LEU A 258 26.38 -7.02 23.72
N PRO A 259 27.59 -6.48 23.51
CA PRO A 259 28.48 -6.18 24.62
C PRO A 259 27.75 -5.24 25.59
N ALA A 260 27.82 -5.50 26.89
CA ALA A 260 27.02 -4.79 27.90
C ALA A 260 27.25 -3.26 27.95
N ASN A 261 28.28 -2.77 27.28
CA ASN A 261 28.65 -1.36 27.17
C ASN A 261 28.25 -0.72 25.83
N VAL A 262 27.65 -1.47 24.89
CA VAL A 262 26.98 -0.90 23.73
C VAL A 262 25.60 -0.45 24.19
N THR A 263 25.46 0.85 24.44
CA THR A 263 24.17 1.50 24.32
C THR A 263 23.64 1.22 22.92
N THR A 264 22.64 0.34 22.80
CA THR A 264 21.85 0.24 21.58
C THR A 264 21.40 1.66 21.23
N PRO A 265 21.64 2.15 20.00
CA PRO A 265 21.19 3.49 19.64
C PRO A 265 19.69 3.56 19.90
N SER A 266 19.28 4.52 20.74
CA SER A 266 17.86 4.76 21.01
C SER A 266 17.13 4.80 19.68
N CYS A 267 15.98 4.14 19.59
CA CYS A 267 15.34 3.87 18.31
C CYS A 267 14.73 5.15 17.72
N THR A 268 15.59 5.96 17.08
CA THR A 268 15.29 7.29 16.51
C THR A 268 14.45 7.23 15.24
N ARG A 269 13.93 6.06 14.85
CA ARG A 269 13.15 5.88 13.63
C ARG A 269 11.66 5.88 13.94
N PRO A 270 10.86 6.78 13.33
CA PRO A 270 9.41 6.73 13.44
C PRO A 270 8.89 5.45 12.77
N PRO A 271 7.96 4.72 13.41
CA PRO A 271 7.42 3.42 12.98
C PRO A 271 7.18 3.17 11.47
N GLY A 272 7.21 1.88 11.10
CA GLY A 272 6.78 1.40 9.77
C GLY A 272 5.29 1.65 9.51
N THR A 273 4.55 1.95 10.58
CA THR A 273 3.16 2.41 10.67
C THR A 273 3.02 3.90 10.90
N ASP A 274 4.10 4.62 11.24
CA ASP A 274 4.04 6.08 11.38
C ASP A 274 3.83 6.66 9.99
N ILE A 275 2.73 7.38 9.87
CA ILE A 275 2.68 8.47 8.92
C ILE A 275 3.71 9.48 9.40
N GLU A 276 4.79 9.56 8.64
CA GLU A 276 5.56 10.79 8.51
C GLU A 276 4.59 11.97 8.46
N ALA A 277 4.74 12.99 9.32
CA ALA A 277 3.71 14.02 9.53
C ALA A 277 3.51 15.01 8.35
N TYR A 278 3.86 14.57 7.15
CA TYR A 278 3.71 15.24 5.85
C TYR A 278 3.16 14.24 4.81
N PRO A 279 2.51 14.72 3.74
CA PRO A 279 2.06 13.86 2.66
C PRO A 279 3.25 13.27 1.89
N ASN A 280 3.59 11.99 2.13
CA ASN A 280 4.58 11.26 1.33
C ASN A 280 3.90 10.39 0.26
N PHE A 281 3.85 10.90 -0.97
CA PHE A 281 3.23 10.17 -2.08
C PHE A 281 4.07 9.00 -2.63
N HIS A 282 5.40 9.01 -2.47
CA HIS A 282 6.25 7.86 -2.78
C HIS A 282 5.93 6.66 -1.86
N ARG A 283 5.78 6.90 -0.55
CA ARG A 283 5.36 5.86 0.41
C ARG A 283 3.92 5.39 0.16
N TYR A 284 3.02 6.31 -0.22
CA TYR A 284 1.66 5.96 -0.66
C TYR A 284 1.65 5.04 -1.89
N ALA A 285 2.32 5.46 -2.97
CA ALA A 285 2.41 4.75 -4.25
C ALA A 285 2.89 3.31 -4.07
N ARG A 286 3.92 3.11 -3.26
CA ARG A 286 4.45 1.77 -2.98
C ARG A 286 3.48 0.92 -2.15
N LEU A 287 2.79 1.49 -1.16
CA LEU A 287 1.77 0.76 -0.39
C LEU A 287 0.55 0.37 -1.24
N ALA A 288 0.11 1.23 -2.15
CA ALA A 288 -0.94 0.91 -3.12
C ALA A 288 -0.47 -0.22 -4.08
N ALA A 289 0.73 -0.10 -4.67
CA ALA A 289 1.30 -1.12 -5.56
C ALA A 289 1.46 -2.51 -4.88
N LEU A 290 1.75 -2.55 -3.58
CA LEU A 290 1.84 -3.78 -2.78
C LEU A 290 0.48 -4.40 -2.40
N PHE A 291 -0.59 -3.63 -2.53
CA PHE A 291 -1.95 -4.05 -2.23
C PHE A 291 -2.73 -4.45 -3.48
N THR A 292 -2.58 -3.74 -4.61
CA THR A 292 -3.28 -4.03 -5.87
C THR A 292 -3.19 -5.49 -6.37
N PRO A 293 -2.07 -6.24 -6.29
CA PRO A 293 -2.05 -7.64 -6.76
C PRO A 293 -2.84 -8.61 -5.87
N ARG A 294 -3.25 -8.19 -4.66
CA ARG A 294 -3.86 -9.07 -3.66
C ARG A 294 -5.30 -9.49 -4.01
N HIS A 295 -5.60 -10.72 -3.63
CA HIS A 295 -6.88 -11.40 -3.80
C HIS A 295 -7.82 -11.06 -2.64
N LEU A 296 -9.04 -10.66 -2.98
CA LEU A 296 -10.14 -10.48 -2.03
C LEU A 296 -11.17 -11.59 -2.28
N SER A 297 -11.86 -12.02 -1.22
CA SER A 297 -12.98 -12.97 -1.35
C SER A 297 -14.17 -12.31 -2.07
N PHE A 298 -14.40 -11.03 -1.78
CA PHE A 298 -15.38 -10.17 -2.45
C PHE A 298 -14.62 -8.94 -2.98
N PRO A 299 -14.43 -8.78 -4.30
CA PRO A 299 -13.61 -7.69 -4.83
C PRO A 299 -14.11 -6.28 -4.51
N GLU A 300 -15.38 -6.13 -4.15
CA GLU A 300 -15.99 -4.91 -3.62
C GLU A 300 -15.43 -4.47 -2.25
N ASP A 301 -14.89 -5.40 -1.44
CA ASP A 301 -14.24 -5.11 -0.14
C ASP A 301 -12.99 -4.22 -0.27
N VAL A 302 -12.50 -3.92 -1.48
CA VAL A 302 -11.16 -3.35 -1.72
C VAL A 302 -10.89 -2.04 -0.97
N LEU A 303 -11.91 -1.21 -0.77
CA LEU A 303 -11.80 0.05 0.00
C LEU A 303 -11.81 -0.19 1.51
N ASP A 304 -12.44 -1.26 2.00
CA ASP A 304 -12.45 -1.66 3.41
C ASP A 304 -11.18 -2.43 3.79
N ALA A 305 -10.72 -3.31 2.91
CA ALA A 305 -9.45 -4.03 3.03
C ALA A 305 -8.22 -3.12 2.91
N PHE A 306 -8.36 -1.90 2.40
CA PHE A 306 -7.35 -0.83 2.44
C PHE A 306 -7.68 0.29 3.45
N ALA A 307 -8.81 0.22 4.18
CA ALA A 307 -9.38 1.38 4.90
C ALA A 307 -8.43 2.02 5.92
N GLY A 308 -7.71 1.23 6.72
CA GLY A 308 -6.73 1.76 7.67
C GLY A 308 -5.62 2.55 6.98
N ALA A 309 -5.15 2.11 5.81
CA ALA A 309 -4.15 2.84 5.02
C ALA A 309 -4.77 4.05 4.28
N ALA A 310 -6.02 3.98 3.85
CA ALA A 310 -6.72 5.14 3.29
C ALA A 310 -6.92 6.24 4.35
N ALA A 311 -7.41 5.88 5.53
CA ALA A 311 -7.56 6.76 6.69
C ALA A 311 -6.20 7.28 7.20
N ALA A 312 -5.14 6.49 7.01
CA ALA A 312 -3.77 6.92 7.31
C ALA A 312 -3.41 8.18 6.50
N PHE A 313 -3.36 8.02 5.18
CA PHE A 313 -2.89 9.07 4.30
C PHE A 313 -3.89 10.23 4.14
N ALA A 314 -5.19 10.01 4.31
CA ALA A 314 -6.21 11.06 4.20
C ALA A 314 -6.03 12.18 5.23
N ARG A 315 -5.28 11.97 6.31
CA ARG A 315 -5.01 12.98 7.35
C ARG A 315 -3.79 13.87 7.07
N VAL A 316 -2.96 13.53 6.09
CA VAL A 316 -1.77 14.33 5.70
C VAL A 316 -1.86 14.90 4.29
N PHE A 317 -2.59 14.25 3.37
CA PHE A 317 -2.92 14.86 2.08
C PHE A 317 -4.09 15.82 2.23
N GLU A 318 -3.90 17.08 1.85
CA GLU A 318 -5.01 18.04 1.77
C GLU A 318 -6.11 17.52 0.82
N GLY A 319 -7.37 17.71 1.20
CA GLY A 319 -8.54 17.16 0.50
C GLY A 319 -8.78 15.66 0.74
N GLY A 320 -7.89 14.96 1.46
CA GLY A 320 -8.03 13.54 1.75
C GLY A 320 -7.79 12.65 0.53
N LEU A 321 -8.51 11.52 0.46
CA LEU A 321 -8.44 10.55 -0.63
C LEU A 321 -9.81 10.38 -1.29
N VAL A 322 -9.87 10.41 -2.61
CA VAL A 322 -11.08 10.14 -3.41
C VAL A 322 -10.93 8.76 -4.03
N THR A 323 -11.67 7.77 -3.51
CA THR A 323 -11.68 6.37 -3.96
C THR A 323 -10.28 5.78 -4.16
N GLY A 324 -9.38 6.04 -3.21
CA GLY A 324 -8.00 5.54 -3.26
C GLY A 324 -7.00 6.40 -4.04
N LEU A 325 -7.32 7.64 -4.42
CA LEU A 325 -6.36 8.59 -4.98
C LEU A 325 -6.27 9.86 -4.10
N PRO A 326 -5.09 10.30 -3.62
CA PRO A 326 -4.97 11.51 -2.80
C PRO A 326 -5.30 12.79 -3.58
N ALA A 327 -6.15 13.65 -3.03
CA ALA A 327 -6.68 14.84 -3.72
C ALA A 327 -5.60 15.89 -4.01
N MET A 328 -4.73 16.18 -3.04
CA MET A 328 -3.61 17.13 -3.17
C MET A 328 -2.73 16.94 -4.42
N VAL A 329 -2.61 15.71 -4.93
CA VAL A 329 -1.75 15.32 -6.07
C VAL A 329 -2.54 14.58 -7.16
N PHE A 330 -3.85 14.83 -7.26
CA PHE A 330 -4.79 13.96 -7.98
C PHE A 330 -4.46 13.69 -9.45
N ASP A 331 -4.00 14.71 -10.19
CA ASP A 331 -3.62 14.57 -11.61
C ASP A 331 -2.51 13.54 -11.78
N ALA A 332 -1.44 13.64 -10.98
CA ALA A 332 -0.38 12.64 -10.96
C ALA A 332 -0.90 11.29 -10.45
N ALA A 333 -1.81 11.28 -9.47
CA ALA A 333 -2.41 10.06 -8.94
C ALA A 333 -3.24 9.28 -9.97
N LEU A 334 -3.85 9.93 -10.96
CA LEU A 334 -4.52 9.28 -12.09
C LEU A 334 -3.54 8.58 -13.06
N LEU A 335 -2.25 8.92 -13.05
CA LEU A 335 -1.26 8.43 -14.04
C LEU A 335 -0.72 7.01 -13.78
N TRP A 336 -1.26 6.28 -12.79
CA TRP A 336 -0.86 4.90 -12.50
C TRP A 336 -0.82 4.06 -13.78
N GLN A 337 0.23 3.26 -14.01
CA GLN A 337 0.27 2.33 -15.15
C GLN A 337 0.69 0.92 -14.71
N PRO A 338 0.25 -0.12 -15.43
CA PRO A 338 0.57 -1.50 -15.09
C PRO A 338 2.03 -1.88 -15.36
N TYR A 339 2.61 -2.67 -14.46
CA TYR A 339 3.84 -3.41 -14.70
C TYR A 339 3.52 -4.78 -15.33
N HIS A 340 2.59 -5.52 -14.73
CA HIS A 340 1.98 -6.74 -15.28
C HIS A 340 0.48 -6.53 -15.55
N PRO A 341 -0.14 -7.34 -16.43
CA PRO A 341 -1.53 -7.17 -16.82
C PRO A 341 -2.49 -7.09 -15.63
N LEU A 342 -3.47 -6.19 -15.74
CA LEU A 342 -4.43 -5.91 -14.68
C LEU A 342 -5.80 -6.48 -15.03
N ARG A 343 -6.40 -7.20 -14.09
CA ARG A 343 -7.76 -7.71 -14.22
C ARG A 343 -8.74 -6.75 -13.55
N ARG A 344 -9.82 -6.40 -14.24
CA ARG A 344 -10.90 -5.59 -13.68
C ARG A 344 -11.60 -6.37 -12.55
N ARG A 345 -11.63 -5.81 -11.34
CA ARG A 345 -12.47 -6.30 -10.24
C ARG A 345 -13.94 -6.10 -10.60
N LYS A 346 -14.75 -7.10 -10.26
CA LYS A 346 -16.21 -7.13 -10.40
C LYS A 346 -16.82 -7.53 -9.06
N ALA A 347 -17.97 -6.95 -8.72
CA ALA A 347 -18.71 -7.30 -7.52
C ALA A 347 -19.28 -8.73 -7.59
N VAL A 348 -19.61 -9.29 -6.43
CA VAL A 348 -20.11 -10.67 -6.29
C VAL A 348 -21.32 -10.76 -5.34
N LEU A 349 -21.39 -9.90 -4.32
CA LEU A 349 -22.48 -9.86 -3.33
C LEU A 349 -23.47 -8.71 -3.54
N VAL A 350 -23.05 -7.64 -4.22
CA VAL A 350 -23.86 -6.44 -4.49
C VAL A 350 -23.94 -6.18 -5.99
N GLU A 351 -24.95 -5.40 -6.39
CA GLU A 351 -25.09 -5.00 -7.80
C GLU A 351 -23.89 -4.17 -8.27
N GLU A 352 -23.50 -4.31 -9.55
CA GLU A 352 -22.32 -3.59 -10.07
C GLU A 352 -22.50 -2.07 -9.99
N ALA A 353 -23.75 -1.56 -9.91
CA ALA A 353 -24.10 -0.17 -9.66
C ALA A 353 -23.84 0.32 -8.21
N GLU A 354 -23.92 -0.58 -7.22
CA GLU A 354 -23.72 -0.26 -5.80
C GLU A 354 -22.24 -0.36 -5.39
N ALA A 355 -21.49 -1.28 -6.00
CA ALA A 355 -20.06 -1.44 -5.75
C ALA A 355 -19.26 -0.20 -6.20
N VAL A 356 -18.51 0.43 -5.28
CA VAL A 356 -17.64 1.58 -5.59
C VAL A 356 -16.32 1.10 -6.19
N LEU A 357 -16.42 0.53 -7.40
CA LEU A 357 -15.32 0.03 -8.21
C LEU A 357 -15.28 0.76 -9.57
N PRO A 358 -14.84 2.03 -9.64
CA PRO A 358 -14.80 2.79 -10.89
C PRO A 358 -13.49 2.65 -11.68
N SER A 359 -13.54 2.66 -13.00
CA SER A 359 -12.43 2.30 -13.90
C SER A 359 -11.18 3.17 -13.76
N TRP A 360 -11.35 4.45 -13.40
CA TRP A 360 -10.27 5.44 -13.28
C TRP A 360 -9.33 5.22 -12.09
N SER A 361 -9.79 4.59 -11.01
CA SER A 361 -8.99 4.32 -9.81
C SER A 361 -8.36 2.93 -9.85
N TRP A 362 -7.13 2.81 -9.32
CA TRP A 362 -6.41 1.53 -9.21
C TRP A 362 -7.15 0.49 -8.36
N VAL A 363 -8.01 0.91 -7.42
CA VAL A 363 -8.75 0.00 -6.51
C VAL A 363 -9.61 -1.00 -7.29
N SER A 364 -10.09 -0.60 -8.46
CA SER A 364 -10.91 -1.39 -9.36
C SER A 364 -10.16 -2.48 -10.12
N TRP A 365 -8.85 -2.59 -9.93
CA TRP A 365 -7.98 -3.47 -10.69
C TRP A 365 -7.21 -4.42 -9.76
N GLN A 366 -6.83 -5.59 -10.30
CA GLN A 366 -5.99 -6.56 -9.63
C GLN A 366 -4.77 -6.91 -10.50
N GLY A 367 -3.58 -6.72 -9.94
CA GLY A 367 -2.29 -7.05 -10.54
C GLY A 367 -1.21 -6.05 -10.09
N GLU A 368 -0.04 -6.08 -10.73
CA GLU A 368 1.10 -5.25 -10.33
C GLU A 368 1.08 -3.88 -11.04
N VAL A 369 0.86 -2.81 -10.27
CA VAL A 369 1.01 -1.40 -10.70
C VAL A 369 2.46 -0.97 -10.50
N HIS A 370 3.03 -0.25 -11.46
CA HIS A 370 4.42 0.21 -11.42
C HIS A 370 4.55 1.48 -10.58
N SER A 371 5.19 1.45 -9.40
CA SER A 371 5.17 2.59 -8.47
C SER A 371 5.72 3.88 -9.07
N GLU A 372 6.78 3.80 -9.87
CA GLU A 372 7.40 4.96 -10.51
C GLU A 372 6.52 5.65 -11.57
N THR A 373 5.37 5.08 -11.94
CA THR A 373 4.39 5.80 -12.78
C THR A 373 3.73 6.96 -12.05
N TRP A 374 3.85 7.00 -10.73
CA TRP A 374 3.40 8.07 -9.86
C TRP A 374 4.49 9.12 -9.53
N ALA A 375 5.71 9.00 -10.08
CA ALA A 375 6.88 9.76 -9.63
C ALA A 375 6.71 11.29 -9.67
N SER A 376 6.01 11.82 -10.67
CA SER A 376 5.69 13.25 -10.77
C SER A 376 4.78 13.78 -9.65
N GLY A 377 4.11 12.90 -8.90
CA GLY A 377 3.29 13.23 -7.74
C GLY A 377 4.07 13.33 -6.43
N TRP A 378 5.40 13.14 -6.44
CA TRP A 378 6.28 13.42 -5.29
C TRP A 378 7.44 14.35 -5.63
N ASP A 379 7.33 15.14 -6.70
CA ASP A 379 8.38 16.07 -7.16
C ASP A 379 8.75 17.17 -6.16
N TYR A 380 7.88 17.44 -5.18
CA TYR A 380 8.09 18.36 -4.07
C TYR A 380 9.05 17.84 -2.99
N LEU A 381 9.42 16.55 -2.99
CA LEU A 381 10.33 15.96 -1.99
C LEU A 381 11.82 16.12 -2.41
N GLY A 382 12.68 16.21 -1.39
CA GLY A 382 14.14 16.38 -1.50
C GLY A 382 14.89 15.12 -1.98
N ARG A 383 16.15 14.96 -1.55
CA ARG A 383 17.04 13.90 -2.06
C ARG A 383 16.59 12.48 -1.64
N PHE A 384 15.95 11.74 -2.55
CA PHE A 384 15.69 10.29 -2.38
C PHE A 384 16.87 9.45 -2.88
N GLY A 385 17.94 9.37 -2.07
CA GLY A 385 19.10 8.53 -2.36
C GLY A 385 20.02 9.06 -3.46
N GLU A 386 20.96 8.21 -3.87
CA GLU A 386 22.08 8.53 -4.76
C GLU A 386 21.69 8.45 -6.25
N GLU A 387 20.68 9.22 -6.67
CA GLU A 387 20.41 9.44 -8.11
C GLU A 387 21.21 10.65 -8.63
N GLU A 388 22.49 10.43 -8.93
CA GLU A 388 23.37 11.43 -9.55
C GLU A 388 22.96 11.80 -11.00
N ASP A 389 22.02 11.08 -11.62
CA ASP A 389 21.76 11.13 -13.07
C ASP A 389 20.40 11.78 -13.46
N GLY A 390 20.14 12.96 -12.89
CA GLY A 390 19.64 14.12 -13.65
C GLY A 390 18.16 14.24 -14.08
N GLY A 391 17.32 13.21 -13.93
CA GLY A 391 15.92 13.27 -14.40
C GLY A 391 14.97 14.06 -13.47
N ARG A 392 14.27 15.09 -13.98
CA ARG A 392 13.11 15.70 -13.28
C ARG A 392 11.84 15.60 -14.11
N TRP A 393 10.84 14.86 -13.63
CA TRP A 393 9.48 14.80 -14.18
C TRP A 393 8.52 15.59 -13.28
N VAL A 394 7.77 16.52 -13.86
CA VAL A 394 6.70 17.30 -13.21
C VAL A 394 5.38 17.05 -13.94
N THR A 395 4.28 16.99 -13.19
CA THR A 395 2.90 16.98 -13.68
C THR A 395 2.19 18.23 -13.16
N ALA A 396 1.39 18.89 -14.00
CA ALA A 396 0.69 20.12 -13.64
C ALA A 396 -0.75 20.17 -14.19
N SER A 397 -1.67 20.61 -13.34
CA SER A 397 -3.11 20.61 -13.60
C SER A 397 -3.49 21.52 -14.78
N THR A 398 -4.14 20.94 -15.79
CA THR A 398 -4.84 21.66 -16.89
C THR A 398 -6.35 21.47 -16.85
N VAL A 399 -6.85 20.69 -15.88
CA VAL A 399 -8.23 20.22 -15.77
C VAL A 399 -8.73 20.44 -14.34
N GLU A 400 -9.97 20.94 -14.18
CA GLU A 400 -10.63 21.02 -12.87
C GLU A 400 -11.51 19.79 -12.64
N TRP A 401 -11.14 18.98 -11.64
CA TRP A 401 -11.83 17.73 -11.31
C TRP A 401 -12.90 17.90 -10.24
N SER A 402 -14.01 17.18 -10.41
CA SER A 402 -15.05 17.00 -9.39
C SER A 402 -15.50 15.53 -9.34
N HIS A 403 -16.09 15.11 -8.23
CA HIS A 403 -16.49 13.72 -8.00
C HIS A 403 -17.90 13.59 -7.44
N SER A 404 -18.58 12.48 -7.73
CA SER A 404 -19.93 12.17 -7.23
C SER A 404 -20.13 10.68 -6.94
N ARG A 405 -21.26 10.35 -6.30
CA ARG A 405 -21.70 8.95 -6.12
C ARG A 405 -22.56 8.44 -7.28
N THR A 406 -23.26 9.33 -7.97
CA THR A 406 -24.22 9.03 -9.05
C THR A 406 -24.03 10.04 -10.18
N VAL A 407 -24.21 9.64 -11.44
CA VAL A 407 -23.85 10.43 -12.65
C VAL A 407 -24.37 11.89 -12.62
N GLY A 408 -25.61 12.07 -12.16
CA GLY A 408 -26.27 13.38 -12.02
C GLY A 408 -26.46 13.85 -10.57
N GLY A 409 -25.71 13.28 -9.61
CA GLY A 409 -25.75 13.68 -8.20
C GLY A 409 -24.82 14.86 -7.89
N ASP A 410 -24.86 15.31 -6.63
CA ASP A 410 -24.01 16.41 -6.14
C ASP A 410 -22.53 16.15 -6.40
N ARG A 411 -21.86 17.15 -6.99
CA ARG A 411 -20.44 17.11 -7.35
C ARG A 411 -19.62 17.88 -6.31
N ALA A 412 -18.66 17.21 -5.68
CA ALA A 412 -17.67 17.84 -4.82
C ALA A 412 -16.35 18.06 -5.59
N PRO A 413 -15.68 19.23 -5.48
CA PRO A 413 -14.44 19.51 -6.19
C PRO A 413 -13.24 18.77 -5.58
N VAL A 414 -12.26 18.41 -6.42
CA VAL A 414 -10.98 17.84 -6.01
C VAL A 414 -9.92 18.94 -6.03
N ARG A 415 -9.34 19.28 -4.87
CA ARG A 415 -8.30 20.32 -4.76
C ARG A 415 -6.90 19.73 -4.95
N VAL A 416 -6.29 19.96 -6.12
CA VAL A 416 -4.89 19.59 -6.42
C VAL A 416 -3.92 20.62 -5.83
N ALA A 417 -3.90 20.70 -4.49
CA ALA A 417 -3.21 21.74 -3.75
C ALA A 417 -1.69 21.82 -4.00
N VAL A 418 -1.04 20.75 -4.47
CA VAL A 418 0.40 20.78 -4.79
C VAL A 418 0.74 21.80 -5.89
N ASP A 419 -0.15 22.00 -6.86
CA ASP A 419 0.07 22.87 -8.00
C ASP A 419 0.05 24.35 -7.61
N GLU A 420 -0.82 24.74 -6.68
CA GLU A 420 -0.85 26.10 -6.11
C GLU A 420 0.49 26.46 -5.45
N PHE A 421 1.07 25.52 -4.70
CA PHE A 421 2.34 25.70 -4.02
C PHE A 421 3.55 25.62 -4.96
N ARG A 422 3.51 24.77 -6.00
CA ARG A 422 4.60 24.64 -6.99
C ARG A 422 4.70 25.86 -7.91
N ARG A 423 3.58 26.51 -8.23
CA ARG A 423 3.50 27.69 -9.14
C ARG A 423 3.90 29.01 -8.47
N ARG A 424 3.91 29.08 -7.13
CA ARG A 424 4.26 30.29 -6.37
C ARG A 424 5.78 30.46 -6.24
N ASP A 425 6.27 31.67 -6.50
CA ASP A 425 7.58 32.07 -6.02
C ASP A 425 7.51 32.30 -4.50
N TRP A 426 8.42 31.66 -3.77
CA TRP A 426 8.48 31.67 -2.33
C TRP A 426 9.45 32.71 -1.77
N GLY A 427 10.30 33.33 -2.61
CA GLY A 427 11.04 34.56 -2.32
C GLY A 427 11.57 34.70 -0.88
N GLU A 428 11.08 35.73 -0.19
CA GLU A 428 11.33 35.99 1.24
C GLU A 428 10.16 35.57 2.16
N VAL A 429 8.92 35.51 1.65
CA VAL A 429 7.70 35.31 2.45
C VAL A 429 7.19 33.87 2.33
N LEU A 430 7.72 33.03 3.21
CA LEU A 430 7.35 31.62 3.39
C LEU A 430 6.06 31.48 4.22
N PRO A 431 5.37 30.31 4.19
CA PRO A 431 4.31 30.01 5.16
C PRO A 431 4.89 29.83 6.57
N GLU A 432 4.03 29.86 7.58
CA GLU A 432 4.41 29.60 8.98
C GLU A 432 5.15 28.27 9.13
N GLY A 433 6.20 28.24 9.97
CA GLY A 433 7.04 27.07 10.23
C GLY A 433 7.99 26.66 9.10
N TRP A 434 7.91 27.25 7.90
CA TRP A 434 8.80 26.93 6.78
C TRP A 434 10.05 27.82 6.76
N ARG A 435 11.20 27.22 6.48
CA ARG A 435 12.48 27.91 6.29
C ARG A 435 13.18 27.40 5.03
N LYS A 436 13.79 28.30 4.26
CA LYS A 436 14.64 27.98 3.12
C LYS A 436 16.09 27.83 3.60
N VAL A 437 16.77 26.78 3.13
CA VAL A 437 18.19 26.51 3.38
C VAL A 437 18.90 26.50 2.03
N LEU A 438 20.03 27.18 1.93
CA LEU A 438 20.84 27.23 0.71
C LEU A 438 21.87 26.09 0.73
N ASP A 439 22.26 25.63 -0.46
CA ASP A 439 23.39 24.70 -0.59
C ASP A 439 24.72 25.38 -0.21
N GLU A 440 25.77 24.60 0.11
CA GLU A 440 27.10 25.12 0.44
C GLU A 440 27.72 25.94 -0.70
N ASN A 441 27.32 25.67 -1.95
CA ASN A 441 27.76 26.42 -3.13
C ASN A 441 26.93 27.70 -3.39
N GLY A 442 25.86 27.92 -2.63
CA GLY A 442 24.92 29.05 -2.80
C GLY A 442 23.99 28.96 -4.02
N ASP A 443 24.20 27.99 -4.92
CA ASP A 443 23.40 27.78 -6.13
C ASP A 443 22.38 26.67 -5.91
N GLY A 444 21.11 27.06 -5.84
CA GLY A 444 20.02 26.19 -5.37
C GLY A 444 19.86 26.16 -3.84
N GLY A 445 18.68 25.71 -3.41
CA GLY A 445 18.33 25.59 -2.00
C GLY A 445 17.07 24.76 -1.81
N TYR A 446 16.94 24.16 -0.64
CA TYR A 446 15.81 23.33 -0.24
C TYR A 446 15.00 24.03 0.87
N PHE A 447 13.83 23.48 1.16
CA PHE A 447 12.93 23.96 2.20
C PHE A 447 12.79 22.91 3.28
N VAL A 448 12.74 23.35 4.53
CA VAL A 448 12.49 22.52 5.72
C VAL A 448 11.33 23.12 6.50
N HIS A 449 10.63 22.30 7.27
CA HIS A 449 9.57 22.73 8.17
C HIS A 449 9.95 22.43 9.62
N ASP A 450 9.70 23.35 10.55
CA ASP A 450 10.13 23.24 11.95
C ASP A 450 9.49 22.06 12.69
N SER A 451 8.33 21.57 12.24
CA SER A 451 7.71 20.33 12.76
C SER A 451 8.19 19.04 12.10
N LEU A 452 9.06 19.11 11.09
CA LEU A 452 9.51 17.98 10.25
C LEU A 452 11.05 17.89 10.19
N PRO A 453 11.73 17.66 11.34
CA PRO A 453 13.19 17.61 11.39
C PRO A 453 13.75 16.49 10.50
N GLY A 454 14.70 16.84 9.64
CA GLY A 454 15.33 15.92 8.68
C GLY A 454 14.54 15.67 7.39
N CYS A 455 13.44 16.38 7.15
CA CYS A 455 12.67 16.30 5.90
C CYS A 455 13.00 17.50 4.99
N GLU A 456 13.57 17.21 3.82
CA GLU A 456 13.87 18.19 2.77
C GLU A 456 12.75 18.24 1.72
N PHE A 457 12.43 19.46 1.26
CA PHE A 457 11.43 19.72 0.23
C PHE A 457 11.96 20.68 -0.84
N ARG A 458 11.46 20.61 -2.08
CA ARG A 458 11.84 21.50 -3.19
C ARG A 458 11.08 22.82 -3.20
N HIS A 459 9.92 22.85 -2.55
CA HIS A 459 9.12 24.02 -2.23
C HIS A 459 8.27 23.70 -0.98
N PRO A 460 7.75 24.71 -0.26
CA PRO A 460 6.74 24.50 0.76
C PRO A 460 5.54 23.71 0.22
N ILE A 461 4.86 22.97 1.09
CA ILE A 461 3.64 22.20 0.79
C ILE A 461 2.59 22.45 1.87
N PRO A 462 1.29 22.20 1.61
CA PRO A 462 0.28 22.24 2.67
C PRO A 462 0.56 21.16 3.71
N LEU A 463 0.55 21.57 4.99
CA LEU A 463 0.69 20.71 6.16
C LEU A 463 -0.48 21.01 7.12
N GLY A 464 -1.14 19.99 7.67
CA GLY A 464 -2.12 20.15 8.76
C GLY A 464 -3.52 20.67 8.40
N ALA A 465 -3.95 20.58 7.13
CA ALA A 465 -5.25 21.12 6.68
C ALA A 465 -6.46 20.18 6.91
N ARG A 466 -7.00 20.18 8.14
CA ARG A 466 -8.26 19.52 8.57
C ARG A 466 -8.27 17.98 8.55
N LEU A 467 -9.35 17.39 9.08
CA LEU A 467 -9.66 15.95 8.96
C LEU A 467 -10.02 15.63 7.49
N GLY A 468 -9.03 15.33 6.66
CA GLY A 468 -9.27 14.82 5.33
C GLY A 468 -9.91 13.42 5.39
N HIS A 469 -10.90 13.18 4.54
CA HIS A 469 -11.69 11.94 4.54
C HIS A 469 -11.29 11.01 3.38
N ALA A 470 -11.55 9.72 3.55
CA ALA A 470 -11.51 8.74 2.47
C ALA A 470 -12.90 8.68 1.80
N PHE A 471 -13.13 9.53 0.80
CA PHE A 471 -14.38 9.59 0.05
C PHE A 471 -14.58 8.34 -0.81
N ARG A 472 -15.82 7.84 -0.84
CA ARG A 472 -16.27 6.79 -1.76
C ARG A 472 -17.13 7.44 -2.85
N SER A 473 -16.52 7.60 -4.01
CA SER A 473 -17.07 8.28 -5.19
C SER A 473 -16.92 7.36 -6.40
N ARG A 474 -17.95 7.28 -7.24
CA ARG A 474 -17.94 6.44 -8.44
C ARG A 474 -17.52 7.23 -9.66
N TYR A 475 -18.11 8.41 -9.86
CA TYR A 475 -17.89 9.19 -11.07
C TYR A 475 -16.92 10.34 -10.79
N LEU A 476 -16.03 10.59 -11.75
CA LEU A 476 -15.36 11.87 -11.90
C LEU A 476 -16.00 12.64 -13.03
N HIS A 477 -16.04 13.96 -12.89
CA HIS A 477 -16.49 14.89 -13.92
C HIS A 477 -15.50 16.05 -14.03
N CYS A 478 -15.21 16.47 -15.24
CA CYS A 478 -14.45 17.68 -15.53
C CYS A 478 -14.88 18.25 -16.89
N ARG A 479 -14.44 19.48 -17.18
CA ARG A 479 -14.37 19.98 -18.55
C ARG A 479 -12.92 19.88 -19.00
N THR A 480 -12.68 19.26 -20.14
CA THR A 480 -11.32 18.97 -20.64
C THR A 480 -11.30 18.92 -22.17
N ARG A 481 -10.11 18.81 -22.76
CA ARG A 481 -9.92 18.66 -24.20
C ARG A 481 -9.83 17.19 -24.61
N HIS A 482 -10.28 16.87 -25.82
CA HIS A 482 -10.18 15.53 -26.39
C HIS A 482 -9.82 15.53 -27.88
N ALA A 483 -9.17 14.45 -28.34
CA ALA A 483 -8.73 14.28 -29.72
C ALA A 483 -8.70 12.81 -30.14
N HIS A 484 -8.56 12.56 -31.45
CA HIS A 484 -8.65 11.24 -32.06
C HIS A 484 -7.36 10.87 -32.80
N PHE A 485 -6.56 9.96 -32.25
CA PHE A 485 -5.22 9.60 -32.77
C PHE A 485 -5.21 8.22 -33.46
N ARG A 486 -4.39 8.05 -34.50
CA ARG A 486 -4.06 6.70 -35.02
C ARG A 486 -3.08 6.01 -34.07
N VAL A 487 -3.07 4.67 -34.11
CA VAL A 487 -2.26 3.81 -33.25
C VAL A 487 -1.51 2.78 -34.09
N THR A 488 -0.22 2.57 -33.81
CA THR A 488 0.56 1.53 -34.50
C THR A 488 -0.07 0.14 -34.32
N SER A 489 -0.40 -0.52 -35.43
CA SER A 489 -0.96 -1.89 -35.48
C SER A 489 -0.10 -3.01 -34.87
N LYS A 490 1.14 -2.69 -34.48
CA LYS A 490 2.06 -3.59 -33.79
C LYS A 490 2.34 -3.04 -32.39
N PRO A 491 1.52 -3.38 -31.37
CA PRO A 491 1.89 -3.19 -29.98
C PRO A 491 3.24 -3.85 -29.71
N PHE A 492 4.01 -3.26 -28.79
CA PHE A 492 5.31 -3.76 -28.37
C PHE A 492 5.41 -3.80 -26.85
N ARG A 493 6.17 -4.76 -26.32
CA ARG A 493 6.53 -4.79 -24.91
C ARG A 493 7.67 -3.81 -24.59
N SER A 494 7.40 -2.82 -23.74
CA SER A 494 8.44 -1.95 -23.16
C SER A 494 9.36 -2.69 -22.17
N PHE A 495 10.61 -2.23 -22.03
CA PHE A 495 11.53 -2.71 -21.00
C PHE A 495 11.00 -2.46 -19.58
N ALA A 496 10.29 -1.34 -19.38
CA ALA A 496 9.68 -0.94 -18.11
C ALA A 496 8.33 -1.64 -17.83
N GLY A 497 8.12 -2.88 -18.31
CA GLY A 497 6.87 -3.62 -18.11
C GLY A 497 6.76 -4.97 -18.82
N ARG A 498 5.55 -5.54 -18.72
CA ARG A 498 5.09 -6.73 -19.48
C ARG A 498 3.82 -6.49 -20.30
N CYS A 499 3.12 -5.39 -20.04
CA CYS A 499 1.90 -5.03 -20.77
C CYS A 499 2.22 -4.45 -22.15
N ALA A 500 1.21 -4.43 -23.02
CA ALA A 500 1.29 -3.79 -24.33
C ALA A 500 1.53 -2.28 -24.18
N VAL A 501 2.51 -1.77 -24.93
CA VAL A 501 2.64 -0.35 -25.24
C VAL A 501 2.35 -0.18 -26.73
N VAL A 502 1.62 0.87 -27.07
CA VAL A 502 1.37 1.27 -28.45
C VAL A 502 1.89 2.69 -28.70
N VAL A 503 2.32 2.95 -29.92
CA VAL A 503 2.72 4.29 -30.36
C VAL A 503 1.49 5.02 -30.92
N LEU A 504 1.40 6.31 -30.60
CA LEU A 504 0.45 7.24 -31.20
C LEU A 504 1.13 7.92 -32.39
N GLU A 505 0.41 8.03 -33.50
CA GLU A 505 0.90 8.63 -34.74
C GLU A 505 0.19 9.97 -35.00
N GLY A 506 0.97 10.97 -35.44
CA GLY A 506 0.46 12.26 -35.90
C GLY A 506 -0.24 12.16 -37.25
N GLU A 507 -0.84 13.25 -37.72
CA GLU A 507 -1.51 13.25 -39.03
C GLU A 507 -0.50 13.09 -40.20
N ASP A 508 0.76 13.45 -39.96
CA ASP A 508 1.92 13.22 -40.85
C ASP A 508 2.50 11.80 -40.77
N GLY A 509 1.97 10.94 -39.89
CA GLY A 509 2.47 9.59 -39.64
C GLY A 509 3.74 9.50 -38.78
N CYS A 510 4.19 10.61 -38.17
CA CYS A 510 5.34 10.62 -37.27
C CYS A 510 4.94 10.31 -35.82
N PHE A 511 5.94 10.04 -34.96
CA PHE A 511 5.71 9.72 -33.55
C PHE A 511 5.08 10.91 -32.80
N ALA A 512 3.81 10.74 -32.37
CA ALA A 512 3.11 11.69 -31.52
C ALA A 512 3.25 11.36 -30.03
N GLY A 513 3.39 10.08 -29.67
CA GLY A 513 3.39 9.67 -28.27
C GLY A 513 3.25 8.16 -28.07
N CYS A 514 2.84 7.76 -26.87
CA CYS A 514 2.56 6.34 -26.57
C CYS A 514 1.56 6.15 -25.42
N LEU A 515 0.87 5.01 -25.44
CA LEU A 515 -0.06 4.56 -24.39
C LEU A 515 0.36 3.19 -23.85
N ARG A 516 0.14 2.95 -22.55
CA ARG A 516 0.26 1.62 -21.94
C ARG A 516 -1.13 1.07 -21.61
N LEU A 517 -1.44 -0.10 -22.17
CA LEU A 517 -2.69 -0.83 -21.95
C LEU A 517 -2.58 -1.74 -20.71
N ASN A 518 -3.72 -2.25 -20.24
CA ASN A 518 -3.81 -3.16 -19.09
C ASN A 518 -3.51 -4.63 -19.42
N ASP A 519 -3.23 -4.96 -20.68
CA ASP A 519 -3.23 -6.34 -21.23
C ASP A 519 -1.86 -6.73 -21.81
N LEU A 520 -1.64 -8.02 -22.15
CA LEU A 520 -0.41 -8.43 -22.84
C LEU A 520 -0.43 -8.04 -24.32
N GLU A 521 0.76 -7.81 -24.88
CA GLU A 521 0.96 -7.56 -26.32
C GLU A 521 0.26 -8.61 -27.21
N GLN A 522 0.29 -9.88 -26.80
CA GLN A 522 -0.32 -10.99 -27.53
C GLN A 522 -1.86 -10.97 -27.50
N ASP A 523 -2.46 -10.43 -26.44
CA ASP A 523 -3.91 -10.50 -26.18
C ASP A 523 -4.64 -9.40 -26.95
N VAL A 524 -3.98 -8.26 -27.17
CA VAL A 524 -4.50 -7.12 -27.95
C VAL A 524 -4.09 -7.13 -29.44
N ARG A 525 -3.13 -7.97 -29.84
CA ARG A 525 -2.63 -8.06 -31.22
C ARG A 525 -3.74 -8.54 -32.17
N GLY A 526 -4.22 -7.63 -33.01
CA GLY A 526 -5.33 -7.86 -33.95
C GLY A 526 -6.70 -7.39 -33.46
N SER A 527 -6.82 -6.92 -32.21
CA SER A 527 -7.98 -6.15 -31.72
C SER A 527 -7.84 -4.65 -31.95
N ILE A 528 -6.60 -4.16 -32.10
CA ILE A 528 -6.26 -2.77 -32.42
C ILE A 528 -6.21 -2.64 -33.95
N GLY A 529 -7.26 -2.06 -34.54
CA GLY A 529 -7.31 -1.71 -35.96
C GLY A 529 -6.27 -0.65 -36.32
N ALA A 530 -5.58 -0.85 -37.45
CA ALA A 530 -4.49 0.02 -37.92
C ALA A 530 -4.96 1.42 -38.39
N GLU A 531 -6.17 1.47 -38.97
CA GLU A 531 -6.77 2.68 -39.53
C GLU A 531 -7.79 3.33 -38.58
N GLU A 532 -8.01 2.73 -37.41
CA GLU A 532 -8.96 3.24 -36.42
C GLU A 532 -8.35 4.44 -35.67
N ARG A 533 -9.16 5.47 -35.43
CA ARG A 533 -8.76 6.62 -34.59
C ARG A 533 -9.35 6.46 -33.20
N TYR A 534 -8.49 6.49 -32.19
CA TYR A 534 -8.84 6.19 -30.80
C TYR A 534 -9.07 7.48 -30.01
N HIS A 535 -10.14 7.51 -29.22
CA HIS A 535 -10.57 8.68 -28.47
C HIS A 535 -9.69 8.87 -27.22
N LEU A 536 -8.89 9.93 -27.22
CA LEU A 536 -8.01 10.32 -26.12
C LEU A 536 -8.54 11.58 -25.41
N ILE A 537 -8.52 11.54 -24.08
CA ILE A 537 -8.94 12.61 -23.17
C ILE A 537 -7.70 13.20 -22.49
N GLU A 538 -7.57 14.52 -22.42
CA GLU A 538 -6.53 15.18 -21.64
C GLU A 538 -6.80 15.04 -20.13
N LEU A 539 -5.78 14.65 -19.38
CA LEU A 539 -5.80 14.60 -17.91
C LEU A 539 -5.05 15.78 -17.30
N SER A 540 -3.86 16.08 -17.82
CA SER A 540 -2.98 17.12 -17.31
C SER A 540 -1.90 17.48 -18.33
N SER A 541 -1.13 18.53 -18.07
CA SER A 541 0.20 18.70 -18.69
C SER A 541 1.28 17.96 -17.90
N GLY A 542 2.41 17.70 -18.55
CA GLY A 542 3.60 17.10 -17.96
C GLY A 542 4.88 17.61 -18.65
N SER A 543 5.99 17.61 -17.91
CA SER A 543 7.30 17.99 -18.43
C SER A 543 8.41 17.12 -17.84
N TRP A 544 9.44 16.83 -18.63
CA TRP A 544 10.60 16.04 -18.21
C TRP A 544 11.90 16.68 -18.70
N SER A 545 12.78 17.07 -17.79
CA SER A 545 14.17 17.42 -18.12
C SER A 545 15.04 16.16 -18.03
N LEU A 546 15.77 15.86 -19.11
CA LEU A 546 16.74 14.76 -19.18
C LEU A 546 18.08 15.26 -19.74
N PRO A 547 19.17 15.22 -18.95
CA PRO A 547 20.51 15.37 -19.49
C PRO A 547 20.81 14.35 -20.60
N GLY A 548 21.57 14.76 -21.62
CA GLY A 548 22.09 13.89 -22.68
C GLY A 548 21.08 13.31 -23.70
N TRP A 549 19.79 13.13 -23.35
CA TRP A 549 18.82 12.44 -24.21
C TRP A 549 18.50 13.18 -25.52
N THR A 550 18.61 14.50 -25.53
CA THR A 550 18.76 15.28 -26.77
C THR A 550 20.19 15.77 -26.88
N LYS A 551 20.72 15.91 -28.10
CA LYS A 551 22.06 16.48 -28.39
C LYS A 551 22.23 17.96 -28.00
N LYS A 552 21.31 18.52 -27.19
CA LYS A 552 21.33 19.89 -26.67
C LYS A 552 20.92 20.03 -25.20
N GLY A 553 20.48 18.96 -24.52
CA GLY A 553 19.89 19.04 -23.18
C GLY A 553 18.55 19.77 -23.18
N GLY A 554 17.46 19.06 -23.49
CA GLY A 554 16.14 19.66 -23.72
C GLY A 554 15.12 19.32 -22.63
N LEU A 555 14.21 20.28 -22.38
CA LEU A 555 12.93 19.99 -21.75
C LEU A 555 12.03 19.28 -22.77
N TYR A 556 11.46 18.13 -22.38
CA TYR A 556 10.41 17.45 -23.12
C TYR A 556 9.06 17.78 -22.48
N GLU A 557 8.18 18.46 -23.23
CA GLU A 557 6.82 18.81 -22.78
C GLU A 557 5.79 17.89 -23.45
N PHE A 558 4.77 17.48 -22.70
CA PHE A 558 3.73 16.57 -23.17
C PHE A 558 2.42 16.78 -22.42
N TYR A 559 1.32 16.29 -23.00
CA TYR A 559 0.06 16.11 -22.28
C TYR A 559 -0.07 14.66 -21.84
N ASN A 560 -0.49 14.46 -20.58
CA ASN A 560 -0.89 13.16 -20.08
C ASN A 560 -2.32 12.87 -20.55
N VAL A 561 -2.52 11.71 -21.17
CA VAL A 561 -3.78 11.37 -21.83
C VAL A 561 -4.31 10.00 -21.39
N MET A 562 -5.64 9.88 -21.41
CA MET A 562 -6.34 8.61 -21.20
C MET A 562 -7.09 8.20 -22.46
N TRP A 563 -6.88 6.97 -22.92
CA TRP A 563 -7.76 6.33 -23.90
C TRP A 563 -8.96 5.74 -23.16
N VAL A 564 -10.16 6.11 -23.63
CA VAL A 564 -11.44 5.68 -23.06
C VAL A 564 -12.32 4.97 -24.07
N GLU A 565 -13.24 4.16 -23.56
CA GLU A 565 -14.43 3.67 -24.26
C GLU A 565 -15.67 4.31 -23.62
N TRP A 566 -16.71 4.62 -24.41
CA TRP A 566 -17.95 5.22 -23.90
C TRP A 566 -19.11 4.21 -23.92
N ARG A 567 -19.87 4.17 -22.82
CA ARG A 567 -21.11 3.38 -22.68
C ARG A 567 -22.15 4.24 -21.97
N ASP A 568 -23.33 4.40 -22.57
CA ASP A 568 -24.48 5.13 -22.00
C ASP A 568 -24.15 6.53 -21.43
N GLY A 569 -23.25 7.27 -22.10
CA GLY A 569 -22.81 8.61 -21.70
C GLY A 569 -21.75 8.65 -20.59
N VAL A 570 -21.23 7.50 -20.17
CA VAL A 570 -20.13 7.38 -19.19
C VAL A 570 -18.91 6.73 -19.85
N ALA A 571 -17.75 7.33 -19.66
CA ALA A 571 -16.49 6.78 -20.10
C ALA A 571 -15.98 5.67 -19.17
N SER A 572 -15.17 4.76 -19.72
CA SER A 572 -14.38 3.75 -19.00
C SER A 572 -12.93 3.80 -19.46
N ARG A 573 -12.00 3.78 -18.49
CA ARG A 573 -10.54 3.80 -18.72
C ARG A 573 -10.06 2.51 -19.39
N LEU A 574 -9.36 2.63 -20.53
CA LEU A 574 -8.65 1.52 -21.18
C LEU A 574 -7.13 1.61 -21.00
N ALA A 575 -6.54 2.76 -21.30
CA ALA A 575 -5.08 2.95 -21.27
C ALA A 575 -4.72 4.39 -20.85
N VAL A 576 -3.49 4.59 -20.36
CA VAL A 576 -2.93 5.91 -20.05
C VAL A 576 -1.54 6.04 -20.66
N GLY A 577 -1.18 7.25 -21.05
CA GLY A 577 0.14 7.59 -21.58
C GLY A 577 0.27 9.07 -21.86
N ARG A 578 0.99 9.42 -22.93
CA ARG A 578 1.31 10.82 -23.24
C ARG A 578 1.39 11.10 -24.74
N VAL A 579 1.10 12.35 -25.11
CA VAL A 579 1.30 12.94 -26.44
C VAL A 579 2.25 14.13 -26.32
N ASP A 580 3.20 14.27 -27.26
CA ASP A 580 4.05 15.46 -27.37
C ASP A 580 3.20 16.73 -27.43
N LYS A 581 3.59 17.76 -26.67
CA LYS A 581 2.82 18.99 -26.51
C LYS A 581 2.46 19.63 -27.86
N ARG A 582 3.39 19.64 -28.83
CA ARG A 582 3.17 20.27 -30.14
C ARG A 582 2.14 19.49 -30.94
N VAL A 583 2.27 18.17 -31.00
CA VAL A 583 1.35 17.34 -31.78
C VAL A 583 -0.06 17.36 -31.17
N TRP A 584 -0.20 17.49 -29.85
CA TRP A 584 -1.50 17.74 -29.21
C TRP A 584 -2.07 19.12 -29.58
N GLU A 585 -1.26 20.18 -29.54
CA GLU A 585 -1.67 21.57 -29.86
C GLU A 585 -1.91 21.81 -31.36
N GLU A 586 -1.30 21.02 -32.24
CA GLU A 586 -1.50 21.03 -33.70
C GLU A 586 -2.68 20.15 -34.16
N THR A 587 -3.12 19.20 -33.33
CA THR A 587 -4.29 18.35 -33.61
C THR A 587 -5.58 19.12 -33.37
N ALA A 588 -6.67 18.75 -34.06
CA ALA A 588 -8.01 19.24 -33.75
C ALA A 588 -8.48 18.71 -32.38
N VAL A 589 -8.22 19.49 -31.33
CA VAL A 589 -8.69 19.25 -29.95
C VAL A 589 -9.99 20.04 -29.70
N GLU A 590 -11.06 19.34 -29.32
CA GLU A 590 -12.34 19.95 -28.94
C GLU A 590 -12.52 19.92 -27.41
N GLU A 591 -13.36 20.82 -26.85
CA GLU A 591 -13.74 20.76 -25.43
C GLU A 591 -14.95 19.85 -25.20
N ILE A 592 -14.86 18.98 -24.19
CA ILE A 592 -15.93 18.07 -23.79
C ILE A 592 -16.18 18.11 -22.28
N ASP A 593 -17.45 18.03 -21.89
CA ASP A 593 -17.86 17.78 -20.51
C ASP A 593 -17.73 16.26 -20.23
N PHE A 594 -16.56 15.88 -19.71
CA PHE A 594 -16.16 14.49 -19.52
C PHE A 594 -16.76 13.91 -18.24
N THR A 595 -17.18 12.63 -18.29
CA THR A 595 -17.61 11.87 -17.11
C THR A 595 -17.12 10.42 -17.23
N ILE A 596 -16.41 9.94 -16.21
CA ILE A 596 -15.82 8.59 -16.17
C ILE A 596 -16.21 7.87 -14.88
N GLY A 597 -16.52 6.56 -14.97
CA GLY A 597 -17.02 5.74 -13.86
C GLY A 597 -16.46 4.32 -13.81
#